data_AF-A0A662BL07-F1
#
_entry.id   AF-A0A662BL07-F1
#
_cell.length_a   1.000
_cell.length_b   1.000
_cell.length_c   1.000
_cell.angle_alpha   90.00
_cell.angle_beta   90.00
_cell.angle_gamma   90.00
#
_symmetry.space_group_name_H-M   'P 1'
#
loop_
_entity.id
_entity.type
_entity.pdbx_description
1 polymer ?
#
loop_
_entity_poly.entity_id
_entity_poly.type
_entity_poly.pdbx_seq_one_letter_code
_entity_poly.pdbx_strand_id
1 'polypeptide(L)'
;MDQNLYWNISGNDYNFNDRSFEKWQRSGHDTNSFIADPNFKDPMVFDFNFKNKKTIKRIDFKPFKYKKAGVTGSKKWKEKAILPDNITQEFDRIVEINIIKTK
;
A
#
# COMPACT_ATOMS: atom_id res chain seq x y z
N MET A 1 -7.45 9.30 -12.34
CA MET A 1 -7.31 8.87 -10.93
C MET A 1 -7.24 10.14 -10.11
N ASP A 2 -7.97 10.18 -8.99
CA ASP A 2 -8.09 11.36 -8.14
C ASP A 2 -8.52 10.96 -6.73
N GLN A 3 -8.45 11.87 -5.76
CA GLN A 3 -8.69 11.62 -4.33
C GLN A 3 -7.80 10.51 -3.75
N ASN A 4 -6.51 10.54 -4.07
CA ASN A 4 -5.52 9.63 -3.52
C ASN A 4 -4.73 10.28 -2.37
N LEU A 5 -4.34 9.45 -1.40
CA LEU A 5 -3.34 9.80 -0.40
C LEU A 5 -2.10 8.98 -0.69
N TYR A 6 -1.03 9.65 -1.10
CA TYR A 6 0.26 9.03 -1.34
C TYR A 6 1.09 9.09 -0.05
N TRP A 7 1.64 7.95 0.34
CA TRP A 7 2.47 7.83 1.53
C TRP A 7 3.53 6.75 1.35
N ASN A 8 4.74 7.02 1.84
CA ASN A 8 5.93 6.20 1.70
C ASN A 8 6.78 6.38 2.95
N ILE A 9 7.17 5.27 3.56
CA ILE A 9 8.02 5.24 4.76
C ILE A 9 9.48 5.55 4.48
N SER A 10 9.94 5.41 3.23
CA SER A 10 11.36 5.62 2.89
C SER A 10 11.76 7.09 2.79
N GLY A 11 10.79 8.02 2.77
CA GLY A 11 11.05 9.45 2.62
C GLY A 11 11.53 9.88 1.22
N ASN A 12 11.59 8.95 0.26
CA ASN A 12 12.04 9.24 -1.09
C ASN A 12 11.00 10.03 -1.89
N ASP A 13 11.50 10.77 -2.88
CA ASP A 13 10.67 11.45 -3.87
C ASP A 13 9.82 10.45 -4.67
N TYR A 14 8.60 10.88 -4.99
CA TYR A 14 7.70 10.12 -5.86
C TYR A 14 7.95 10.48 -7.32
N ASN A 15 8.10 9.44 -8.15
CA ASN A 15 8.06 9.59 -9.59
C ASN A 15 6.62 9.37 -10.09
N PHE A 16 6.05 10.40 -10.72
CA PHE A 16 4.73 10.34 -11.36
C PHE A 16 4.90 10.37 -12.89
N ASN A 17 5.32 9.24 -13.47
CA ASN A 17 5.58 9.11 -14.91
C ASN A 17 6.62 10.15 -15.40
N ASP A 18 7.79 10.13 -14.77
CA ASP A 18 8.92 11.05 -14.98
C ASP A 18 8.60 12.51 -14.68
N ARG A 19 7.65 12.74 -13.78
CA ARG A 19 7.24 14.07 -13.29
C ARG A 19 7.22 14.12 -11.78
N SER A 20 7.38 15.33 -11.25
CA SER A 20 7.04 15.62 -9.86
C SER A 20 5.52 15.56 -9.66
N PHE A 21 5.07 15.38 -8.42
CA PHE A 21 3.65 15.40 -8.08
C PHE A 21 2.96 16.70 -8.52
N GLU A 22 3.60 17.86 -8.32
CA GLU A 22 3.05 19.15 -8.74
C GLU A 22 2.85 19.24 -10.27
N LYS A 23 3.83 18.76 -11.07
CA LYS A 23 3.72 18.72 -12.54
C LYS A 23 2.65 17.73 -12.98
N TRP A 24 2.47 16.64 -12.25
CA TRP A 24 1.40 15.67 -12.48
C TRP A 24 0.02 16.31 -12.26
N GLN A 25 -0.16 17.03 -11.14
CA GLN A 25 -1.38 17.78 -10.84
C GLN A 25 -1.69 18.87 -11.87
N ARG A 26 -0.69 19.65 -12.27
CA ARG A 26 -0.85 20.66 -13.34
C ARG A 26 -1.26 20.07 -14.69
N SER A 27 -1.01 18.78 -14.93
CA SER A 27 -1.45 18.10 -16.15
C SER A 27 -2.89 17.57 -16.09
N GLY A 28 -3.61 17.82 -14.99
CA GLY A 28 -5.01 17.43 -14.81
C GLY A 28 -5.23 16.09 -14.12
N HIS A 29 -4.17 15.44 -13.63
CA HIS A 29 -4.25 14.17 -12.91
C HIS A 29 -4.18 14.41 -11.40
N ASP A 30 -4.89 13.63 -10.58
CA ASP A 30 -4.71 13.64 -9.12
C ASP A 30 -4.86 15.05 -8.47
N THR A 31 -5.70 15.91 -9.03
CA THR A 31 -5.86 17.32 -8.63
C THR A 31 -6.35 17.50 -7.20
N ASN A 32 -7.09 16.53 -6.66
CA ASN A 32 -7.56 16.49 -5.27
C ASN A 32 -6.78 15.49 -4.40
N SER A 33 -5.75 14.85 -4.97
CA SER A 33 -4.84 13.97 -4.24
C SER A 33 -3.78 14.79 -3.50
N PHE A 34 -3.11 14.16 -2.53
CA PHE A 34 -1.99 14.78 -1.84
C PHE A 34 -1.04 13.74 -1.23
N ILE A 35 0.18 14.18 -0.96
CA ILE A 35 1.18 13.40 -0.23
C ILE A 35 1.11 13.80 1.25
N ALA A 36 0.88 12.84 2.16
CA ALA A 36 0.82 13.10 3.61
C ALA A 36 0.90 11.82 4.45
N ASP A 37 1.19 11.98 5.75
CA ASP A 37 1.09 10.89 6.72
C ASP A 37 -0.40 10.46 6.94
N PRO A 38 -0.76 9.19 6.70
CA PRO A 38 -2.10 8.65 6.92
C PRO A 38 -2.48 8.55 8.39
N ASN A 39 -1.53 8.72 9.32
CA ASN A 39 -1.65 8.55 10.76
C ASN A 39 -1.92 7.11 11.20
N PHE A 40 -1.19 6.14 10.65
CA PHE A 40 -1.23 4.77 11.15
C PHE A 40 -0.65 4.66 12.58
N LYS A 41 -1.06 3.61 13.30
CA LYS A 41 -0.62 3.31 14.67
C LYS A 41 0.86 2.93 14.70
N ASP A 42 1.20 1.88 13.97
CA ASP A 42 2.58 1.42 13.86
C ASP A 42 2.75 0.60 12.56
N PRO A 43 3.03 1.27 11.43
CA PRO A 43 3.16 0.60 10.15
C PRO A 43 4.40 -0.29 10.05
N MET A 44 5.43 -0.08 10.89
CA MET A 44 6.67 -0.87 10.86
C MET A 44 6.45 -2.31 11.36
N VAL A 45 5.45 -2.50 12.22
CA VAL A 45 4.99 -3.84 12.67
C VAL A 45 3.66 -4.24 12.05
N PHE A 46 3.30 -3.62 10.91
CA PHE A 46 2.07 -3.88 10.15
C PHE A 46 0.75 -3.59 10.90
N ASP A 47 0.78 -2.67 11.87
CA ASP A 47 -0.42 -2.09 12.49
C ASP A 47 -0.92 -0.86 11.70
N PHE A 48 -1.72 -1.14 10.67
CA PHE A 48 -2.36 -0.15 9.81
C PHE A 48 -3.70 0.37 10.36
N ASN A 49 -3.97 0.22 11.67
CA ASN A 49 -5.06 0.97 12.28
C ASN A 49 -4.69 2.46 12.36
N PHE A 50 -5.69 3.33 12.34
CA PHE A 50 -5.47 4.78 12.40
C PHE A 50 -5.40 5.30 13.84
N LYS A 51 -4.37 6.10 14.18
CA LYS A 51 -4.32 6.92 15.40
C LYS A 51 -5.38 8.01 15.36
N ASN A 52 -5.55 8.63 14.20
CA ASN A 52 -6.61 9.59 13.92
C ASN A 52 -7.06 9.46 12.46
N LYS A 53 -8.30 9.88 12.17
CA LYS A 53 -8.88 9.79 10.82
C LYS A 53 -8.86 11.11 10.06
N LYS A 54 -8.09 12.11 10.51
CA LYS A 54 -8.16 13.47 9.92
C LYS A 54 -7.69 13.47 8.47
N THR A 55 -6.54 12.83 8.21
CA THR A 55 -5.95 12.84 6.86
C THR A 55 -6.79 12.05 5.86
N ILE A 56 -7.22 10.84 6.23
CA ILE A 56 -8.00 9.97 5.34
C ILE A 56 -9.40 10.51 5.00
N LYS A 57 -9.99 11.37 5.86
CA LYS A 57 -11.27 12.02 5.57
C LYS A 57 -11.20 12.99 4.40
N ARG A 58 -10.01 13.52 4.07
CA ARG A 58 -9.82 14.45 2.94
C ARG A 58 -9.96 13.76 1.58
N ILE A 59 -9.86 12.44 1.54
CA ILE A 59 -10.02 11.60 0.35
C ILE A 59 -11.23 10.67 0.44
N ASP A 60 -12.17 10.97 1.35
CA ASP A 60 -13.38 10.18 1.58
C ASP A 60 -13.16 8.68 1.86
N PHE A 61 -11.95 8.32 2.32
CA PHE A 61 -11.60 6.93 2.55
C PHE A 61 -12.40 6.37 3.73
N LYS A 62 -13.03 5.22 3.48
CA LYS A 62 -13.81 4.48 4.48
C LYS A 62 -12.96 3.35 5.06
N PRO A 63 -12.48 3.46 6.31
CA PRO A 63 -11.66 2.42 6.91
C PRO A 63 -12.41 1.09 7.00
N PHE A 64 -11.72 0.01 6.67
CA PHE A 64 -12.22 -1.35 6.83
C PHE A 64 -11.29 -2.15 7.74
N LYS A 65 -11.80 -3.27 8.28
CA LYS A 65 -11.01 -4.17 9.12
C LYS A 65 -10.11 -5.02 8.22
N TYR A 66 -8.90 -4.52 7.91
CA TYR A 66 -7.96 -5.21 7.02
C TYR A 66 -7.59 -6.64 7.49
N LYS A 67 -7.62 -6.90 8.80
CA LYS A 67 -7.46 -8.26 9.36
C LYS A 67 -8.54 -9.26 8.95
N LYS A 68 -9.64 -8.78 8.36
CA LYS A 68 -10.71 -9.61 7.77
C LYS A 68 -10.61 -9.71 6.25
N ALA A 69 -9.63 -9.05 5.63
CA ALA A 69 -9.37 -9.19 4.20
C ALA A 69 -8.77 -10.57 3.90
N GLY A 70 -8.85 -10.99 2.64
CA GLY A 70 -8.36 -12.28 2.17
C GLY A 70 -9.45 -13.34 2.02
N VAL A 71 -9.02 -14.56 1.66
CA VAL A 71 -9.90 -15.68 1.35
C VAL A 71 -10.47 -16.28 2.63
N THR A 72 -11.77 -16.10 2.84
CA THR A 72 -12.51 -16.60 4.01
C THR A 72 -13.66 -17.52 3.58
N GLY A 73 -14.14 -18.38 4.47
CA GLY A 73 -15.23 -19.33 4.17
C GLY A 73 -14.79 -20.80 4.29
N SER A 74 -15.34 -21.65 3.43
CA SER A 74 -15.17 -23.11 3.48
C SER A 74 -13.72 -23.54 3.27
N LYS A 75 -13.36 -24.72 3.79
CA LYS A 75 -12.03 -25.32 3.59
C LYS A 75 -11.69 -25.46 2.11
N LYS A 76 -12.62 -26.01 1.31
CA LYS A 76 -12.48 -26.18 -0.15
C LYS A 76 -12.21 -24.87 -0.88
N TRP A 77 -12.79 -23.75 -0.40
CA TRP A 77 -12.52 -22.43 -0.98
C TRP A 77 -11.12 -21.92 -0.62
N LYS A 78 -10.71 -22.08 0.64
CA LYS A 78 -9.36 -21.72 1.10
C LYS A 78 -8.27 -22.52 0.38
N GLU A 79 -8.50 -23.81 0.14
CA GLU A 79 -7.56 -24.70 -0.58
C GLU A 79 -7.24 -24.19 -1.99
N LYS A 80 -8.21 -23.59 -2.69
CA LYS A 80 -7.98 -23.00 -4.02
C LYS A 80 -7.06 -21.78 -4.03
N ALA A 81 -6.88 -21.13 -2.87
CA ALA A 81 -6.06 -19.94 -2.73
C ALA A 81 -4.62 -20.25 -2.31
N ILE A 82 -4.32 -21.52 -2.00
CA ILE A 82 -2.97 -21.95 -1.64
C ILE A 82 -2.13 -21.98 -2.92
N LEU A 83 -1.06 -21.21 -2.94
CA LEU A 83 -0.08 -21.26 -4.02
C LEU A 83 0.78 -22.53 -3.88
N PRO A 84 1.23 -23.15 -4.98
CA PRO A 84 2.19 -24.25 -4.93
C PRO A 84 3.48 -23.85 -4.21
N ASP A 85 4.07 -24.79 -3.46
CA ASP A 85 5.26 -24.54 -2.64
C ASP A 85 6.46 -24.02 -3.45
N ASN A 86 6.62 -24.49 -4.69
CA ASN A 86 7.72 -24.03 -5.55
C ASN A 86 7.57 -22.53 -5.93
N ILE A 87 6.35 -22.01 -6.01
CA ILE A 87 6.10 -20.59 -6.32
C ILE A 87 6.40 -19.72 -5.10
N THR A 88 5.99 -20.15 -3.90
CA THR A 88 6.24 -19.40 -2.66
C THR A 88 7.73 -19.39 -2.32
N GLN A 89 8.40 -20.53 -2.44
CA GLN A 89 9.86 -20.63 -2.22
C GLN A 89 10.66 -19.76 -3.20
N GLU A 90 10.30 -19.76 -4.48
CA GLU A 90 10.98 -18.92 -5.47
C GLU A 90 10.73 -17.43 -5.20
N PHE A 91 9.51 -17.05 -4.79
CA PHE A 91 9.21 -15.68 -4.39
C PHE A 91 10.08 -15.23 -3.21
N ASP A 92 10.13 -16.02 -2.13
CA ASP A 92 10.91 -15.70 -0.93
C ASP A 92 12.39 -15.54 -1.27
N ARG A 93 12.95 -16.46 -2.08
CA ARG A 93 14.33 -16.40 -2.58
C ARG A 93 14.62 -15.09 -3.34
N ILE A 94 13.73 -14.68 -4.23
CA ILE A 94 13.89 -13.45 -5.02
C ILE A 94 13.78 -12.20 -4.13
N VAL A 95 12.86 -12.20 -3.16
CA VAL A 95 12.71 -11.10 -2.19
C VAL A 95 13.99 -10.94 -1.37
N GLU A 96 14.55 -12.03 -0.84
CA GLU A 96 15.81 -12.01 -0.09
C GLU A 96 16.97 -11.43 -0.91
N ILE A 97 17.12 -11.89 -2.16
CA ILE A 97 18.15 -11.38 -3.08
C ILE A 97 18.01 -9.88 -3.32
N ASN A 98 16.79 -9.40 -3.52
CA ASN A 98 16.54 -7.99 -3.80
C ASN A 98 16.78 -7.13 -2.55
N ILE A 99 16.37 -7.57 -1.36
CA ILE A 99 16.64 -6.86 -0.10
C ILE A 99 18.15 -6.69 0.11
N ILE A 100 18.94 -7.75 -0.14
CA ILE A 100 20.40 -7.71 0.00
C ILE A 100 21.02 -6.73 -1.01
N LYS A 101 20.55 -6.70 -2.26
CA LYS A 101 21.06 -5.79 -3.31
C LYS A 101 20.74 -4.31 -3.06
N THR A 102 19.71 -4.02 -2.28
CA THR A 102 19.26 -2.66 -1.96
C THR A 102 19.85 -2.10 -0.66
N LYS A 103 20.66 -2.88 0.07
CA LYS A 103 21.45 -2.42 1.21
C LYS A 103 22.87 -2.07 0.76
#